data_AF-A0A259MCF6-F1
#
_entry.id   AF-A0A259MCF6-F1
#
_cell.length_a   1.000
_cell.length_b   1.000
_cell.length_c   1.000
_cell.angle_alpha   90.00
_cell.angle_beta   90.00
_cell.angle_gamma   90.00
#
_symmetry.space_group_name_H-M   'P 1'
#
loop_
_entity.id
_entity.type
_entity.pdbx_description
1 polymer ?
#
loop_
_entity_poly.entity_id
_entity_poly.type
_entity_poly.pdbx_seq_one_letter_code
_entity_poly.pdbx_strand_id
1 'polypeptide(L)'
;MGWTAPNTALGIGCVFLSVAALSCLPMSALTKVPEARDLQGAVGRPTTILGIMQNLKAAISTGVLLQEGFYLEKNFESYFGATVVDWRKKPALDFRSGYLPAFATSTSPRTIGGSKIEAISATFLYRAEPDKVTAVWSFVLTESSEVDFESIESLYGRDWQLALPELPSVHRKQAVATRPHGNSHIVYAGSDDRQSYEIEFRFYPNATLLTVDVALERKAHP
;
A
#
# COMPACT_ATOMS: atom_id res chain seq x y z
N MET A 1 11.11 -42.40 -19.24
CA MET A 1 11.73 -41.72 -18.09
C MET A 1 11.24 -40.28 -18.09
N GLY A 2 10.18 -40.00 -17.34
CA GLY A 2 9.56 -38.67 -17.27
C GLY A 2 9.90 -38.02 -15.94
N TRP A 3 10.51 -36.83 -15.97
CA TRP A 3 10.75 -36.00 -14.81
C TRP A 3 9.64 -34.96 -14.70
N THR A 4 8.85 -35.03 -13.63
CA THR A 4 7.89 -34.00 -13.23
C THR A 4 8.59 -33.02 -12.28
N ALA A 5 8.49 -31.73 -12.57
CA ALA A 5 9.01 -30.66 -11.72
C ALA A 5 8.12 -30.45 -10.48
N PRO A 6 8.68 -30.06 -9.32
CA PRO A 6 7.88 -29.81 -8.12
C PRO A 6 7.21 -28.43 -8.16
N ASN A 7 5.93 -28.41 -7.75
CA ASN A 7 5.17 -27.20 -7.46
C ASN A 7 5.71 -26.55 -6.18
N THR A 8 6.30 -25.37 -6.30
CA THR A 8 6.67 -24.53 -5.16
C THR A 8 5.46 -23.64 -4.79
N ALA A 9 4.72 -24.05 -3.77
CA ALA A 9 3.72 -23.20 -3.12
C ALA A 9 4.43 -22.21 -2.19
N LEU A 10 4.45 -20.94 -2.57
CA LEU A 10 4.83 -19.84 -1.68
C LEU A 10 3.68 -19.57 -0.70
N GLY A 11 3.81 -20.15 0.50
CA GLY A 11 2.98 -19.79 1.65
C GLY A 11 3.43 -18.46 2.22
N ILE A 12 2.67 -17.40 1.98
CA ILE A 12 2.79 -16.15 2.72
C ILE A 12 2.02 -16.34 4.02
N GLY A 13 2.71 -16.74 5.07
CA GLY A 13 2.20 -16.74 6.44
C GLY A 13 2.55 -15.42 7.11
N CYS A 14 1.66 -14.43 7.05
CA CYS A 14 1.71 -13.31 7.98
C CYS A 14 1.04 -13.73 9.29
N VAL A 15 1.84 -13.93 10.33
CA VAL A 15 1.36 -14.10 11.70
C VAL A 15 1.07 -12.71 12.26
N PHE A 16 -0.21 -12.35 12.37
CA PHE A 16 -0.65 -11.13 13.05
C PHE A 16 -0.66 -11.36 14.56
N LEU A 17 0.15 -10.60 15.29
CA LEU A 17 0.11 -10.50 16.75
C LEU A 17 -0.17 -9.03 17.09
N SER A 18 -1.45 -8.67 17.18
CA SER A 18 -1.89 -7.32 17.58
C SER A 18 -1.74 -7.12 19.09
N VAL A 19 -0.91 -6.15 19.48
CA VAL A 19 -0.96 -5.55 20.81
C VAL A 19 -1.81 -4.28 20.71
N ALA A 20 -3.03 -4.32 21.24
CA ALA A 20 -3.94 -3.18 21.24
C ALA A 20 -3.57 -2.22 22.37
N ALA A 21 -3.11 -1.02 22.04
CA ALA A 21 -3.12 0.13 22.94
C ALA A 21 -4.37 0.96 22.65
N LEU A 22 -5.32 0.97 23.60
CA LEU A 22 -6.52 1.81 23.52
C LEU A 22 -6.16 3.26 23.86
N SER A 23 -6.24 4.15 22.87
CA SER A 23 -6.36 5.60 23.09
C SER A 23 -7.73 6.07 22.57
N CYS A 24 -8.61 6.45 23.50
CA CYS A 24 -9.92 7.04 23.21
C CYS A 24 -9.77 8.43 22.56
N LEU A 25 -10.20 8.56 21.31
CA LEU A 25 -10.54 9.84 20.69
C LEU A 25 -12.07 9.96 20.60
N PRO A 26 -12.65 11.16 20.80
CA PRO A 26 -14.10 11.34 20.75
C PRO A 26 -14.61 11.19 19.31
N MET A 27 -15.46 10.17 19.11
CA MET A 27 -16.32 10.03 17.93
C MET A 27 -17.41 11.10 17.97
N SER A 28 -17.48 11.94 16.94
CA SER A 28 -18.75 12.54 16.54
C SER A 28 -18.75 12.89 15.07
N ALA A 29 -19.78 12.39 14.40
CA ALA A 29 -20.27 12.69 13.05
C ALA A 29 -19.41 12.18 11.87
N LEU A 30 -19.85 11.06 11.27
CA LEU A 30 -19.65 10.81 9.84
C LEU A 30 -20.78 9.90 9.29
N THR A 31 -21.82 10.47 8.70
CA THR A 31 -22.08 10.54 7.24
C THR A 31 -22.02 9.22 6.47
N LYS A 32 -23.11 9.02 5.71
CA LYS A 32 -23.38 8.01 4.69
C LYS A 32 -22.11 7.65 3.89
N VAL A 33 -21.82 6.35 3.76
CA VAL A 33 -20.69 5.86 2.95
C VAL A 33 -20.89 6.38 1.51
N PRO A 34 -19.93 7.15 0.95
CA PRO A 34 -20.03 7.65 -0.41
C PRO A 34 -20.19 6.48 -1.39
N GLU A 35 -21.17 6.59 -2.28
CA GLU A 35 -21.36 5.62 -3.35
C GLU A 35 -20.20 5.74 -4.36
N ALA A 36 -19.85 4.66 -5.07
CA ALA A 36 -18.66 4.61 -5.93
C ALA A 36 -18.57 5.71 -7.02
N ARG A 37 -19.66 6.44 -7.28
CA ARG A 37 -19.71 7.59 -8.19
C ARG A 37 -19.12 8.87 -7.59
N ASP A 38 -19.14 9.05 -6.27
CA ASP A 38 -18.59 10.24 -5.59
C ASP A 38 -17.07 10.20 -5.41
N LEU A 39 -16.42 9.08 -5.77
CA LEU A 39 -14.99 8.89 -5.58
C LEU A 39 -14.13 9.78 -6.49
N GLN A 40 -14.66 10.26 -7.61
CA GLN A 40 -13.91 10.95 -8.66
C GLN A 40 -13.66 12.45 -8.38
N GLY A 41 -14.26 13.02 -7.32
CA GLY A 41 -14.10 14.45 -6.99
C GLY A 41 -13.25 14.73 -5.75
N ALA A 42 -12.88 13.71 -4.98
CA ALA A 42 -12.28 13.89 -3.66
C ALA A 42 -10.78 14.21 -3.70
N VAL A 43 -10.06 13.78 -4.73
CA VAL A 43 -8.61 13.95 -4.86
C VAL A 43 -8.22 14.33 -6.29
N GLY A 44 -7.25 15.24 -6.42
CA GLY A 44 -6.64 15.57 -7.72
C GLY A 44 -5.69 14.46 -8.18
N ARG A 45 -5.54 14.30 -9.51
CA ARG A 45 -4.55 13.38 -10.09
C ARG A 45 -3.14 13.75 -9.60
N PRO A 46 -2.41 12.84 -8.94
CA PRO A 46 -1.10 13.16 -8.40
C PRO A 46 -0.07 13.25 -9.53
N THR A 47 0.85 14.20 -9.42
CA THR A 47 1.97 14.40 -10.35
C THR A 47 3.33 14.14 -9.70
N THR A 48 3.34 13.83 -8.40
CA THR A 48 4.54 13.55 -7.59
C THR A 48 4.32 12.31 -6.73
N ILE A 49 5.41 11.70 -6.26
CA ILE A 49 5.33 10.53 -5.36
C ILE A 49 4.64 10.92 -4.05
N LEU A 50 4.96 12.10 -3.51
CA LEU A 50 4.28 12.62 -2.32
C LEU A 50 2.77 12.79 -2.54
N GLY A 51 2.34 13.21 -3.73
CA GLY A 51 0.93 13.28 -4.10
C GLY A 51 0.25 11.91 -4.12
N ILE A 52 0.96 10.87 -4.59
CA ILE A 52 0.46 9.49 -4.50
C ILE A 52 0.27 9.09 -3.03
N MET A 53 1.24 9.40 -2.16
CA MET A 53 1.14 9.09 -0.73
C MET A 53 -0.02 9.84 -0.06
N GLN A 54 -0.24 11.10 -0.41
CA GLN A 54 -1.39 11.88 0.07
C GLN A 54 -2.72 11.23 -0.33
N ASN A 55 -2.85 10.86 -1.60
CA ASN A 55 -4.06 10.20 -2.09
C ASN A 55 -4.23 8.80 -1.49
N LEU A 56 -3.14 8.08 -1.22
CA LEU A 56 -3.17 6.81 -0.50
C LEU A 56 -3.67 7.00 0.94
N LYS A 57 -3.16 8.00 1.67
CA LYS A 57 -3.65 8.34 3.02
C LYS A 57 -5.15 8.64 2.99
N ALA A 58 -5.61 9.45 2.04
CA ALA A 58 -7.03 9.74 1.87
C ALA A 58 -7.85 8.49 1.55
N ALA A 59 -7.35 7.62 0.66
CA ALA A 59 -8.01 6.37 0.29
C ALA A 59 -8.15 5.40 1.48
N ILE A 60 -7.13 5.34 2.34
CA ILE A 60 -7.17 4.56 3.59
C ILE A 60 -8.17 5.18 4.55
N SER A 61 -8.06 6.49 4.82
CA SER A 61 -8.91 7.19 5.79
C SER A 61 -10.40 7.16 5.44
N THR A 62 -10.73 7.12 4.14
CA THR A 62 -12.11 7.03 3.65
C THR A 62 -12.61 5.59 3.50
N GLY A 63 -11.73 4.60 3.61
CA GLY A 63 -12.04 3.19 3.35
C GLY A 63 -12.38 2.88 1.90
N VAL A 64 -12.01 3.74 0.95
CA VAL A 64 -12.34 3.54 -0.47
C VAL A 64 -11.66 2.29 -1.04
N LEU A 65 -10.47 1.94 -0.53
CA LEU A 65 -9.76 0.73 -0.95
C LEU A 65 -10.53 -0.56 -0.62
N LEU A 66 -11.50 -0.50 0.29
CA LEU A 66 -12.38 -1.63 0.66
C LEU A 66 -13.68 -1.65 -0.17
N GLN A 67 -13.82 -0.79 -1.16
CA GLN A 67 -14.98 -0.75 -2.04
C GLN A 67 -14.66 -1.40 -3.38
N GLU A 68 -15.48 -2.36 -3.82
CA GLU A 68 -15.28 -3.02 -5.12
C GLU A 68 -15.23 -2.00 -6.28
N GLY A 69 -16.10 -0.98 -6.22
CA GLY A 69 -16.18 0.07 -7.23
C GLY A 69 -14.90 0.92 -7.37
N PHE A 70 -13.96 0.84 -6.43
CA PHE A 70 -12.65 1.47 -6.55
C PHE A 70 -11.76 0.79 -7.60
N TYR A 71 -11.90 -0.51 -7.81
CA TYR A 71 -11.00 -1.34 -8.64
C TYR A 71 -11.34 -1.24 -10.14
N LEU A 72 -11.31 0.00 -10.64
CA LEU A 72 -11.50 0.37 -12.04
C LEU A 72 -10.29 1.20 -12.48
N GLU A 73 -9.83 1.02 -13.73
CA GLU A 73 -8.63 1.68 -14.25
C GLU A 73 -8.68 3.21 -14.11
N LYS A 74 -9.84 3.81 -14.42
CA LYS A 74 -10.09 5.26 -14.26
C LYS A 74 -9.87 5.78 -12.83
N ASN A 75 -10.11 4.95 -11.83
CA ASN A 75 -9.92 5.34 -10.43
C ASN A 75 -8.45 5.24 -10.05
N PHE A 76 -7.73 4.23 -10.53
CA PHE A 76 -6.27 4.14 -10.34
C PHE A 76 -5.55 5.30 -11.03
N GLU A 77 -6.01 5.69 -12.23
CA GLU A 77 -5.52 6.88 -12.91
C GLU A 77 -5.79 8.15 -12.09
N SER A 78 -7.01 8.32 -11.56
CA SER A 78 -7.36 9.52 -10.79
C SER A 78 -6.67 9.58 -9.42
N TYR A 79 -6.62 8.48 -8.67
CA TYR A 79 -6.07 8.46 -7.31
C TYR A 79 -4.56 8.37 -7.31
N PHE A 80 -3.98 7.60 -8.22
CA PHE A 80 -2.55 7.31 -8.17
C PHE A 80 -1.81 7.80 -9.41
N GLY A 81 -2.52 8.24 -10.46
CA GLY A 81 -1.87 8.60 -11.72
C GLY A 81 -1.47 7.38 -12.55
N ALA A 82 -1.92 6.18 -12.20
CA ALA A 82 -1.57 4.95 -12.92
C ALA A 82 -2.12 4.98 -14.36
N THR A 83 -1.26 4.74 -15.35
CA THR A 83 -1.63 4.81 -16.78
C THR A 83 -1.83 3.44 -17.41
N VAL A 84 -1.35 2.39 -16.76
CA VAL A 84 -1.42 1.00 -17.24
C VAL A 84 -1.82 0.11 -16.07
N VAL A 85 -2.72 -0.85 -16.34
CA VAL A 85 -3.21 -1.82 -15.36
C VAL A 85 -3.15 -3.22 -15.95
N ASP A 86 -2.27 -4.05 -15.38
CA ASP A 86 -2.13 -5.45 -15.75
C ASP A 86 -2.92 -6.33 -14.77
N TRP A 87 -4.16 -6.66 -15.15
CA TRP A 87 -5.02 -7.54 -14.35
C TRP A 87 -4.51 -8.99 -14.36
N ARG A 88 -4.49 -9.64 -13.20
CA ARG A 88 -4.15 -11.07 -13.13
C ARG A 88 -5.30 -11.91 -13.69
N LYS A 89 -4.99 -12.78 -14.66
CA LYS A 89 -5.93 -13.68 -15.35
C LYS A 89 -6.48 -14.75 -14.39
N LYS A 90 -7.43 -14.40 -13.54
CA LYS A 90 -8.40 -15.29 -12.84
C LYS A 90 -9.33 -14.42 -11.97
N PRO A 91 -10.35 -13.78 -12.56
CA PRO A 91 -11.40 -13.16 -11.78
C PRO A 91 -12.33 -14.27 -11.26
N ALA A 92 -12.11 -14.74 -10.04
CA ALA A 92 -13.26 -15.17 -9.24
C ALA A 92 -14.11 -13.92 -8.96
N LEU A 93 -15.43 -14.07 -8.84
CA LEU A 93 -16.34 -12.91 -8.68
C LEU A 93 -15.91 -12.01 -7.51
N ASP A 94 -15.42 -12.63 -6.44
CA ASP A 94 -15.06 -12.04 -5.15
C ASP A 94 -13.63 -11.52 -5.04
N PHE A 95 -12.89 -11.51 -6.15
CA PHE A 95 -11.45 -11.31 -6.16
C PHE A 95 -11.01 -10.37 -7.27
N ARG A 96 -10.17 -9.39 -6.94
CA ARG A 96 -9.50 -8.50 -7.91
C ARG A 96 -8.02 -8.40 -7.55
N SER A 97 -7.15 -8.55 -8.53
CA SER A 97 -5.72 -8.32 -8.32
C SER A 97 -5.05 -7.91 -9.62
N GLY A 98 -3.98 -7.15 -9.50
CA GLY A 98 -3.29 -6.62 -10.65
C GLY A 98 -1.94 -6.03 -10.29
N TYR A 99 -1.30 -5.53 -11.34
CA TYR A 99 -0.02 -4.84 -11.31
C TYR A 99 -0.16 -3.52 -12.06
N LEU A 100 0.40 -2.46 -11.50
CA LEU A 100 0.44 -1.11 -12.05
C LEU A 100 1.91 -0.84 -12.39
N PRO A 101 2.34 -1.08 -13.65
CA PRO A 101 3.74 -0.86 -14.02
C PRO A 101 4.11 0.61 -14.17
N ALA A 102 3.15 1.48 -14.46
CA ALA A 102 3.42 2.83 -14.93
C ALA A 102 2.49 3.87 -14.29
N PHE A 103 3.09 5.00 -13.92
CA PHE A 103 2.43 6.12 -13.26
C PHE A 103 2.79 7.41 -14.00
N ALA A 104 1.84 8.33 -14.17
CA ALA A 104 2.04 9.62 -14.81
C ALA A 104 2.82 10.63 -13.95
N THR A 105 3.61 10.15 -12.99
CA THR A 105 4.41 11.01 -12.10
C THR A 105 5.50 11.73 -12.89
N SER A 106 5.88 12.92 -12.43
CA SER A 106 6.93 13.77 -13.02
C SER A 106 8.33 13.15 -12.99
N THR A 107 8.49 11.99 -12.37
CA THR A 107 9.71 11.18 -12.43
C THR A 107 9.85 10.61 -13.83
N SER A 108 10.62 11.28 -14.68
CA SER A 108 10.87 10.83 -16.05
C SER A 108 11.40 9.39 -16.06
N PRO A 109 10.79 8.46 -16.83
CA PRO A 109 11.30 7.10 -16.95
C PRO A 109 12.77 7.11 -17.37
N ARG A 110 13.58 6.27 -16.73
CA ARG A 110 15.02 6.16 -17.06
C ARG A 110 15.27 5.03 -18.02
N THR A 111 16.17 5.27 -18.97
CA THR A 111 16.59 4.23 -19.92
C THR A 111 17.86 3.54 -19.39
N ILE A 112 17.76 2.29 -18.95
CA ILE A 112 18.90 1.45 -18.58
C ILE A 112 18.99 0.30 -19.58
N GLY A 113 20.13 0.17 -20.28
CA GLY A 113 20.32 -0.88 -21.28
C GLY A 113 19.31 -0.85 -22.44
N GLY A 114 18.74 0.32 -22.75
CA GLY A 114 17.70 0.49 -23.77
C GLY A 114 16.26 0.27 -23.27
N SER A 115 16.07 -0.19 -22.03
CA SER A 115 14.75 -0.38 -21.43
C SER A 115 14.37 0.81 -20.55
N LYS A 116 13.13 1.29 -20.70
CA LYS A 116 12.55 2.30 -19.79
C LYS A 116 12.15 1.61 -18.48
N ILE A 117 12.66 2.13 -17.37
CA ILE A 117 12.31 1.70 -16.02
C ILE A 117 11.50 2.83 -15.38
N GLU A 118 10.30 2.48 -14.96
CA GLU A 118 9.39 3.37 -14.25
C GLU A 118 9.88 3.55 -12.81
N ALA A 119 9.71 4.77 -12.27
CA ALA A 119 10.20 5.12 -10.93
C ALA A 119 9.41 4.44 -9.82
N ILE A 120 8.15 4.10 -10.10
CA ILE A 120 7.21 3.51 -9.15
C ILE A 120 6.38 2.45 -9.86
N SER A 121 6.14 1.35 -9.14
CA SER A 121 5.20 0.31 -9.54
C SER A 121 4.33 -0.06 -8.36
N ALA A 122 3.17 -0.68 -8.59
CA ALA A 122 2.35 -1.19 -7.50
C ALA A 122 1.72 -2.54 -7.82
N THR A 123 1.49 -3.36 -6.80
CA THR A 123 0.60 -4.51 -6.88
C THR A 123 -0.55 -4.33 -5.91
N PHE A 124 -1.70 -4.91 -6.25
CA PHE A 124 -2.87 -4.86 -5.38
C PHE A 124 -3.63 -6.17 -5.35
N LEU A 125 -4.34 -6.35 -4.25
CA LEU A 125 -5.24 -7.45 -3.98
C LEU A 125 -6.49 -6.91 -3.28
N TYR A 126 -7.65 -7.24 -3.81
CA TYR A 126 -8.93 -7.04 -3.16
C TYR A 126 -9.67 -8.36 -3.10
N ARG A 127 -10.29 -8.60 -1.95
CA ARG A 127 -11.10 -9.77 -1.72
C ARG A 127 -12.32 -9.41 -0.88
N ALA A 128 -13.49 -9.83 -1.35
CA ALA A 128 -14.75 -9.73 -0.61
C ALA A 128 -15.26 -11.13 -0.25
N GLU A 129 -15.25 -11.46 1.02
CA GLU A 129 -15.83 -12.66 1.61
C GLU A 129 -17.15 -12.27 2.31
N PRO A 130 -18.06 -13.23 2.61
CA PRO A 130 -19.37 -12.92 3.19
C PRO A 130 -19.34 -12.07 4.47
N ASP A 131 -18.30 -12.23 5.28
CA ASP A 131 -18.10 -11.61 6.59
C ASP A 131 -16.89 -10.66 6.64
N LYS A 132 -16.19 -10.49 5.52
CA LYS A 132 -14.89 -9.84 5.54
C LYS A 132 -14.55 -9.21 4.19
N VAL A 133 -14.06 -7.97 4.20
CA VAL A 133 -13.46 -7.39 2.99
C VAL A 133 -12.05 -6.96 3.29
N THR A 134 -11.10 -7.38 2.44
CA THR A 134 -9.68 -7.05 2.58
C THR A 134 -9.14 -6.36 1.34
N ALA A 135 -8.25 -5.41 1.55
CA ALA A 135 -7.46 -4.79 0.50
C ALA A 135 -5.99 -4.79 0.90
N VAL A 136 -5.11 -5.22 0.00
CA VAL A 136 -3.65 -5.16 0.17
C VAL A 136 -3.05 -4.43 -1.02
N TRP A 137 -2.17 -3.48 -0.75
CA TRP A 137 -1.44 -2.73 -1.75
C TRP A 137 0.04 -2.74 -1.42
N SER A 138 0.89 -2.84 -2.42
CA SER A 138 2.34 -2.75 -2.27
C SER A 138 2.90 -1.86 -3.37
N PHE A 139 3.41 -0.70 -2.99
CA PHE A 139 4.09 0.24 -3.88
C PHE A 139 5.59 0.04 -3.73
N VAL A 140 6.28 -0.10 -4.86
CA VAL A 140 7.74 -0.28 -4.91
C VAL A 140 8.33 0.83 -5.73
N LEU A 141 9.26 1.56 -5.13
CA LEU A 141 10.06 2.58 -5.80
C LEU A 141 11.37 1.96 -6.25
N THR A 142 11.73 2.17 -7.52
CA THR A 142 12.94 1.57 -8.11
C THR A 142 14.20 2.37 -7.81
N GLU A 143 14.05 3.65 -7.47
CA GLU A 143 15.12 4.57 -7.12
C GLU A 143 14.76 5.37 -5.86
N SER A 144 15.77 6.01 -5.27
CA SER A 144 15.59 6.98 -4.18
C SER A 144 14.64 8.10 -4.63
N SER A 145 13.49 8.23 -3.98
CA SER A 145 12.55 9.33 -4.21
C SER A 145 12.97 10.62 -3.51
N GLU A 146 12.32 11.73 -3.86
CA GLU A 146 12.31 12.96 -3.05
C GLU A 146 11.54 12.80 -1.73
N VAL A 147 10.72 11.76 -1.58
CA VAL A 147 9.99 11.47 -0.35
C VAL A 147 10.94 10.82 0.66
N ASP A 148 11.18 11.51 1.76
CA ASP A 148 11.98 11.06 2.89
C ASP A 148 11.10 10.70 4.10
N PHE A 149 11.76 10.23 5.16
CA PHE A 149 11.12 9.88 6.42
C PHE A 149 10.31 11.05 7.01
N GLU A 150 10.88 12.25 7.02
CA GLU A 150 10.25 13.47 7.52
C GLU A 150 8.99 13.83 6.73
N SER A 151 9.00 13.61 5.41
CA SER A 151 7.82 13.77 4.56
C SER A 151 6.72 12.79 4.94
N ILE A 152 7.07 11.54 5.25
CA ILE A 152 6.11 10.54 5.74
C ILE A 152 5.56 10.93 7.12
N GLU A 153 6.40 11.36 8.06
CA GLU A 153 5.92 11.84 9.38
C GLU A 153 5.00 13.05 9.24
N SER A 154 5.37 14.01 8.39
CA SER A 154 4.56 15.20 8.16
C SER A 154 3.20 14.84 7.56
N LEU A 155 3.14 13.76 6.77
CA LEU A 155 1.91 13.34 6.12
C LEU A 155 1.06 12.46 7.03
N TYR A 156 1.63 11.48 7.73
CA TYR A 156 0.87 10.46 8.47
C TYR A 156 0.77 10.74 9.97
N GLY A 157 1.73 11.45 10.56
CA GLY A 157 1.84 11.68 11.99
C GLY A 157 3.14 11.12 12.56
N ARG A 158 3.32 11.23 13.88
CA ARG A 158 4.48 10.69 14.62
C ARG A 158 4.13 9.51 15.52
N ASP A 159 2.93 8.97 15.35
CA ASP A 159 2.35 7.86 16.09
C ASP A 159 2.69 6.50 15.48
N TRP A 160 3.70 6.46 14.62
CA TRP A 160 4.23 5.21 14.09
C TRP A 160 4.91 4.36 15.17
N GLN A 161 4.98 3.07 14.89
CA GLN A 161 5.66 2.07 15.69
C GLN A 161 6.87 1.55 14.93
N LEU A 162 7.87 1.08 15.67
CA LEU A 162 8.96 0.31 15.09
C LEU A 162 8.39 -1.02 14.59
N ALA A 163 8.60 -1.34 13.30
CA ALA A 163 8.33 -2.70 12.89
C ALA A 163 9.31 -3.63 13.62
N LEU A 164 8.84 -4.85 13.87
CA LEU A 164 9.68 -5.87 14.47
C LEU A 164 10.88 -6.12 13.53
N PRO A 165 12.12 -6.17 14.06
CA PRO A 165 13.28 -6.40 13.23
C PRO A 165 13.11 -7.72 12.47
N GLU A 166 13.27 -7.67 11.14
CA GLU A 166 13.22 -8.88 10.32
C GLU A 166 14.25 -9.87 10.88
N LEU A 167 13.80 -11.10 11.12
CA LEU A 167 14.71 -12.17 11.53
C LEU A 167 15.83 -12.29 10.48
N PRO A 168 17.10 -12.36 10.91
CA PRO A 168 18.21 -12.43 9.98
C PRO A 168 18.03 -13.65 9.07
N SER A 169 17.93 -13.40 7.77
CA SER A 169 17.88 -14.44 6.75
C SER A 169 19.28 -14.68 6.21
N VAL A 170 19.67 -15.95 6.06
CA VAL A 170 20.94 -16.33 5.39
C VAL A 170 21.05 -15.78 3.95
N HIS A 171 19.93 -15.37 3.35
CA HIS A 171 19.89 -14.82 1.99
C HIS A 171 19.69 -13.30 1.93
N ARG A 172 19.41 -12.61 3.05
CA ARG A 172 19.23 -11.15 3.07
C ARG A 172 20.10 -10.51 4.14
N LYS A 173 20.90 -9.53 3.73
CA LYS A 173 21.53 -8.62 4.68
C LYS A 173 20.43 -7.83 5.40
N GLN A 174 20.56 -7.67 6.71
CA GLN A 174 19.69 -6.76 7.46
C GLN A 174 19.76 -5.37 6.84
N ALA A 175 18.61 -4.72 6.72
CA ALA A 175 18.56 -3.34 6.28
C ALA A 175 19.33 -2.46 7.27
N VAL A 176 20.13 -1.54 6.74
CA VAL A 176 20.89 -0.60 7.56
C VAL A 176 19.92 0.46 8.08
N ALA A 177 19.91 0.67 9.39
CA ALA A 177 19.21 1.76 10.03
C ALA A 177 19.47 3.10 9.30
N THR A 178 18.41 3.84 8.99
CA THR A 178 18.56 5.17 8.37
C THR A 178 19.11 6.15 9.40
N ARG A 179 19.90 7.14 8.97
CA ARG A 179 20.24 8.29 9.81
C ARG A 179 19.30 9.46 9.45
N PRO A 180 18.82 10.26 10.42
CA PRO A 180 19.10 10.19 11.86
C PRO A 180 18.20 9.23 12.66
N HIS A 181 17.18 8.64 12.03
CA HIS A 181 16.04 8.03 12.76
C HIS A 181 16.29 6.64 13.35
N GLY A 182 17.37 5.97 12.93
CA GLY A 182 17.79 4.68 13.48
C GLY A 182 17.01 3.47 12.95
N ASN A 183 16.11 3.65 11.96
CA ASN A 183 15.20 2.59 11.51
C ASN A 183 15.11 2.54 9.99
N SER A 184 15.02 1.32 9.44
CA SER A 184 14.82 1.09 7.99
C SER A 184 13.34 0.97 7.60
N HIS A 185 12.45 0.86 8.59
CA HIS A 185 11.01 0.75 8.39
C HIS A 185 10.23 1.29 9.59
N ILE A 186 9.01 1.75 9.33
CA ILE A 186 8.04 2.16 10.36
C ILE A 186 6.65 1.65 10.00
N VAL A 187 5.82 1.45 11.01
CA VAL A 187 4.45 0.94 10.84
C VAL A 187 3.45 1.90 11.47
N TYR A 188 2.43 2.27 10.71
CA TYR A 188 1.22 2.89 11.24
C TYR A 188 0.13 1.82 11.27
N ALA A 189 -0.50 1.63 12.41
CA ALA A 189 -1.59 0.67 12.55
C ALA A 189 -2.74 1.30 13.34
N GLY A 190 -3.96 0.99 12.96
CA GLY A 190 -5.15 1.50 13.62
C GLY A 190 -6.39 0.68 13.33
N SER A 191 -7.43 0.89 14.13
CA SER A 191 -8.75 0.32 13.90
C SER A 191 -9.81 1.29 14.38
N ASP A 192 -10.91 1.37 13.63
CA ASP A 192 -12.16 1.98 14.03
C ASP A 192 -13.32 0.97 13.85
N ASP A 193 -14.56 1.45 13.97
CA ASP A 193 -15.78 0.64 13.81
C ASP A 193 -16.00 0.15 12.38
N ARG A 194 -15.33 0.75 11.39
CA ARG A 194 -15.50 0.46 9.96
C ARG A 194 -14.41 -0.45 9.43
N GLN A 195 -13.18 -0.28 9.90
CA GLN A 195 -12.02 -0.99 9.38
C GLN A 195 -10.84 -1.02 10.35
N SER A 196 -9.95 -1.98 10.14
CA SER A 196 -8.56 -1.93 10.61
C SER A 196 -7.61 -1.71 9.45
N TYR A 197 -6.49 -1.05 9.72
CA TYR A 197 -5.45 -0.81 8.74
C TYR A 197 -4.06 -0.99 9.34
N GLU A 198 -3.11 -1.32 8.46
CA GLU A 198 -1.68 -1.34 8.71
C GLU A 198 -0.97 -0.75 7.48
N ILE A 199 -0.01 0.14 7.71
CA ILE A 199 0.80 0.78 6.68
C ILE A 199 2.26 0.64 7.08
N GLU A 200 3.03 -0.12 6.33
CA GLU A 200 4.47 -0.25 6.50
C GLU A 200 5.18 0.61 5.46
N PHE A 201 6.04 1.50 5.94
CA PHE A 201 6.97 2.25 5.10
C PHE A 201 8.37 1.68 5.27
N ARG A 202 9.05 1.39 4.17
CA ARG A 202 10.48 1.00 4.16
C ARG A 202 11.30 2.08 3.48
N PHE A 203 12.51 2.29 3.97
CA PHE A 203 13.41 3.35 3.50
C PHE A 203 14.77 2.80 3.08
N TYR A 204 15.38 3.46 2.10
CA TYR A 204 16.80 3.31 1.80
C TYR A 204 17.67 3.87 2.93
N PRO A 205 18.97 3.51 3.03
CA PRO A 205 19.87 4.01 4.08
C PRO A 205 20.01 5.55 4.16
N ASN A 206 19.71 6.27 3.08
CA ASN A 206 19.66 7.73 3.01
C ASN A 206 18.29 8.32 3.43
N ALA A 207 17.45 7.54 4.10
CA ALA A 207 16.12 7.92 4.60
C ALA A 207 15.06 8.23 3.54
N THR A 208 15.31 7.91 2.26
CA THR A 208 14.28 8.05 1.21
C THR A 208 13.42 6.81 1.08
N LEU A 209 12.18 7.00 0.65
CA LEU A 209 11.18 5.95 0.56
C LEU A 209 11.56 4.87 -0.46
N LEU A 210 11.38 3.61 -0.08
CA LEU A 210 11.68 2.43 -0.88
C LEU A 210 10.40 1.63 -1.19
N THR A 211 9.63 1.25 -0.16
CA THR A 211 8.33 0.59 -0.35
C THR A 211 7.28 1.15 0.58
N VAL A 212 6.03 1.00 0.16
CA VAL A 212 4.84 1.23 0.98
C VAL A 212 3.92 0.04 0.84
N ASP A 213 3.72 -0.66 1.94
CA ASP A 213 2.84 -1.81 2.01
C ASP A 213 1.63 -1.44 2.87
N VAL A 214 0.43 -1.71 2.36
CA VAL A 214 -0.83 -1.35 3.01
C VAL A 214 -1.68 -2.60 3.12
N ALA A 215 -2.22 -2.86 4.30
CA ALA A 215 -3.26 -3.86 4.53
C ALA A 215 -4.46 -3.17 5.18
N LEU A 216 -5.65 -3.40 4.62
CA LEU A 216 -6.92 -2.97 5.19
C LEU A 216 -7.86 -4.15 5.32
N GLU A 217 -8.70 -4.09 6.34
CA GLU A 217 -9.74 -5.08 6.61
C GLU A 217 -10.99 -4.38 7.15
N ARG A 218 -12.14 -4.59 6.49
CA ARG A 218 -13.45 -4.26 7.06
C ARG A 218 -13.97 -5.48 7.81
N LYS A 219 -14.29 -5.28 9.09
CA LYS A 219 -14.98 -6.26 9.92
C LYS A 219 -16.44 -6.36 9.49
N ALA A 220 -17.02 -7.56 9.49
CA ALA A 220 -18.48 -7.69 9.43
C ALA A 220 -19.10 -6.87 10.55
N HIS A 221 -20.11 -6.06 10.21
CA HIS A 221 -21.01 -5.56 11.23
C HIS A 221 -21.75 -6.77 11.82
N PRO A 222 -21.70 -7.00 13.14
CA PRO A 222 -22.48 -8.05 13.80
C PRO A 222 -23.98 -7.82 13.65
#